data_AF-A0A2V3PMS8-F1
#
_entry.id   AF-A0A2V3PMS8-F1
#
_cell.length_a   1.000
_cell.length_b   1.000
_cell.length_c   1.000
_cell.angle_alpha   90.00
_cell.angle_beta   90.00
_cell.angle_gamma   90.00
#
_symmetry.space_group_name_H-M   'P 1'
#
loop_
_entity.id
_entity.type
_entity.pdbx_description
1 polymer ?
#
loop_
_entity_poly.entity_id
_entity_poly.type
_entity_poly.pdbx_seq_one_letter_code
_entity_poly.pdbx_strand_id
1 'polypeptide(L)'
;MKKIILILLISMCLPALLQAQKEMNNWAFGVNAGLTWNTTRSITLTGLLGTANATLAGLPTSFKSSINTVEGCFSLSDNDGKLLFYSDGITIWDTNGKAMPGSLNPALTGHSSSAQSGIIFPYPGSTTKFVAVTLNIGTVAGNTAAYSVVDMSLKGNGTVALPLGDVITTQKNIKLPNGVGAISESCTATLGADGSYWIIAPGRGNPTQFNAWKFTEAGIAANPVVSTTTFSSSISIGACGYIKISYDGKHFAWGQYSDGGLVVGDFNNATGVFTNIRRIVPGGTSIYGIEFSPSLKYLYTGGYAASTLSVYDFNALLAGTSTTPLRLITTLPGTPYNPQLGPDKRLYIATYSTNCIVIVDNPDDDPSLWRIYQTDNTTFLQSGTNNQIGFPSFMGSWFAGKAKPKNFQCTANSHNYSITVDMSGVASQLPVKLEWDFGDGTTKVTQPIAAGTTIYKQPHTYTSTGVYTITITPIKADNTTLSKINMQTNVTDCPIQTNPIVRTNLYNSLQQ
;
A
#
# COMPACT_ATOMS: atom_id res chain seq x y z
N MET A 1 23.54 34.94 25.96
CA MET A 1 24.00 33.54 25.76
C MET A 1 23.05 32.44 26.26
N LYS A 2 22.04 32.71 27.12
CA LYS A 2 21.07 31.67 27.54
C LYS A 2 19.82 31.52 26.64
N LYS A 3 19.58 32.46 25.70
CA LYS A 3 18.44 32.41 24.75
C LYS A 3 18.79 31.84 23.35
N ILE A 4 20.09 31.68 23.03
CA ILE A 4 20.55 31.18 21.71
C ILE A 4 20.74 29.65 21.72
N ILE A 5 21.00 29.06 22.89
CA ILE A 5 21.17 27.62 23.06
C ILE A 5 19.83 26.86 22.96
N LEU A 6 18.70 27.52 23.23
CA LEU A 6 17.38 26.91 23.14
C LEU A 6 16.86 26.81 21.69
N ILE A 7 17.37 27.62 20.77
CA ILE A 7 16.98 27.60 19.35
C ILE A 7 17.79 26.54 18.57
N LEU A 8 19.03 26.26 18.98
CA LEU A 8 19.83 25.19 18.35
C LEU A 8 19.40 23.78 18.76
N LEU A 9 18.80 23.58 19.94
CA LEU A 9 18.31 22.26 20.37
C LEU A 9 16.99 21.83 19.70
N ILE A 10 16.21 22.76 19.14
CA ILE A 10 14.95 22.43 18.48
C ILE A 10 15.15 22.07 16.99
N SER A 11 16.30 22.41 16.39
CA SER A 11 16.57 22.12 14.98
C SER A 11 17.21 20.74 14.71
N MET A 12 17.56 19.98 15.76
CA MET A 12 18.26 18.68 15.64
C MET A 12 17.34 17.45 15.67
N CYS A 13 16.01 17.62 15.66
CA CYS A 13 15.04 16.51 15.76
C CYS A 13 14.11 16.36 14.55
N LEU A 14 14.56 16.65 13.33
CA LEU A 14 13.83 16.28 12.13
C LEU A 14 14.55 15.12 11.42
N PRO A 15 14.11 13.85 11.62
CA PRO A 15 14.60 12.76 10.79
C PRO A 15 14.26 13.06 9.33
N ALA A 16 15.25 12.97 8.44
CA ALA A 16 15.02 12.94 7.01
C ALA A 16 14.16 11.69 6.72
N LEU A 17 12.85 11.90 6.62
CA LEU A 17 11.88 10.87 6.27
C LEU A 17 12.25 10.36 4.88
N LEU A 18 12.79 9.14 4.82
CA LEU A 18 12.46 8.22 3.74
C LEU A 18 10.93 8.24 3.66
N GLN A 19 10.36 8.96 2.69
CA GLN A 19 8.92 8.96 2.53
C GLN A 19 8.53 7.59 1.98
N ALA A 20 8.12 6.73 2.90
CA ALA A 20 7.23 5.63 2.58
C ALA A 20 6.03 6.20 1.80
N GLN A 21 5.49 5.41 0.87
CA GLN A 21 4.20 5.70 0.25
C GLN A 21 3.16 5.84 1.36
N LYS A 22 2.48 6.99 1.38
CA LYS A 22 1.52 7.38 2.40
C LYS A 22 0.08 7.15 1.96
N GLU A 23 -0.11 6.50 0.82
CA GLU A 23 -1.41 6.18 0.22
C GLU A 23 -2.31 5.35 1.17
N MET A 24 -1.69 4.67 2.13
CA MET A 24 -2.35 3.87 3.18
C MET A 24 -2.44 4.58 4.54
N ASN A 25 -2.09 5.87 4.64
CA ASN A 25 -2.03 6.58 5.92
C ASN A 25 -3.37 6.81 6.59
N ASN A 26 -4.49 6.63 5.89
CA ASN A 26 -5.83 6.80 6.46
C ASN A 26 -6.64 5.54 6.21
N TRP A 27 -7.13 4.97 7.29
CA TRP A 27 -8.02 3.81 7.27
C TRP A 27 -9.39 4.28 7.71
N ALA A 28 -10.42 4.10 6.88
CA ALA A 28 -11.82 4.24 7.28
C ALA A 28 -12.46 2.86 7.27
N PHE A 29 -13.08 2.43 8.37
CA PHE A 29 -13.55 1.05 8.53
C PHE A 29 -14.67 0.92 9.58
N GLY A 30 -15.30 -0.26 9.63
CA GLY A 30 -16.27 -0.63 10.66
C GLY A 30 -17.46 0.31 10.72
N VAL A 31 -17.84 0.70 11.94
CA VAL A 31 -18.93 1.65 12.18
C VAL A 31 -18.33 3.00 12.56
N ASN A 32 -18.31 3.92 11.59
CA ASN A 32 -17.83 5.29 11.70
C ASN A 32 -16.37 5.43 12.20
N ALA A 33 -15.58 4.37 12.22
CA ALA A 33 -14.23 4.39 12.73
C ALA A 33 -13.23 4.83 11.66
N GLY A 34 -12.15 5.46 12.10
CA GLY A 34 -11.02 5.75 11.26
C GLY A 34 -9.72 5.89 12.05
N LEU A 35 -8.61 5.55 11.41
CA LEU A 35 -7.25 5.69 11.93
C LEU A 35 -6.39 6.47 10.94
N THR A 36 -5.54 7.36 11.43
CA THR A 36 -4.60 8.11 10.60
C THR A 36 -3.18 8.13 11.18
N TRP A 37 -2.20 7.93 10.30
CA TRP A 37 -0.76 8.05 10.59
C TRP A 37 -0.20 9.42 10.20
N ASN A 38 -1.02 10.34 9.68
CA ASN A 38 -0.60 11.73 9.46
C ASN A 38 -0.33 12.47 10.76
N THR A 39 -1.09 12.11 11.80
CA THR A 39 -0.88 12.55 13.17
C THR A 39 -0.77 11.31 14.04
N THR A 40 0.34 11.19 14.77
CA THR A 40 0.60 10.05 15.64
C THR A 40 0.55 10.44 17.11
N ARG A 41 0.40 9.43 17.97
CA ARG A 41 0.36 9.59 19.43
C ARG A 41 1.15 8.49 20.13
N SER A 42 1.45 8.73 21.41
CA SER A 42 2.00 7.72 22.31
C SER A 42 0.91 7.25 23.26
N ILE A 43 0.71 5.94 23.39
CA ILE A 43 -0.35 5.36 24.22
C ILE A 43 0.25 4.23 25.04
N THR A 44 -0.08 4.19 26.33
CA THR A 44 0.18 3.03 27.18
C THR A 44 -0.82 1.94 26.86
N LEU A 45 -0.33 0.81 26.37
CA LEU A 45 -1.14 -0.35 26.02
C LEU A 45 -0.99 -1.46 27.04
N THR A 46 -2.03 -2.28 27.15
CA THR A 46 -2.01 -3.48 27.99
C THR A 46 -1.32 -4.61 27.23
N GLY A 47 -0.25 -5.14 27.79
CA GLY A 47 0.46 -6.29 27.22
C GLY A 47 -0.34 -7.58 27.42
N LEU A 48 -0.26 -8.46 26.43
CA LEU A 48 -0.91 -9.77 26.43
C LEU A 48 0.14 -10.90 26.42
N LEU A 49 -0.25 -12.09 26.89
CA LEU A 49 0.53 -13.33 26.73
C LEU A 49 1.96 -13.22 27.31
N GLY A 50 2.08 -12.62 28.50
CA GLY A 50 3.38 -12.39 29.16
C GLY A 50 4.13 -11.14 28.69
N THR A 51 3.60 -10.40 27.71
CA THR A 51 4.11 -9.07 27.36
C THR A 51 3.79 -8.09 28.49
N ALA A 52 4.77 -7.33 28.96
CA ALA A 52 4.55 -6.27 29.94
C ALA A 52 3.83 -5.07 29.28
N ASN A 53 3.04 -4.34 30.07
CA ASN A 53 2.45 -3.07 29.63
C ASN A 53 3.56 -2.10 29.18
N ALA A 54 3.32 -1.38 28.08
CA ALA A 54 4.31 -0.45 27.54
C ALA A 54 3.63 0.73 26.85
N THR A 55 4.31 1.88 26.86
CA THR A 55 3.93 3.03 26.02
C THR A 55 4.54 2.86 24.65
N LEU A 56 3.71 2.64 23.64
CA LEU A 56 4.17 2.63 22.25
C LEU A 56 4.00 4.02 21.64
N ALA A 57 5.06 4.52 21.00
CA ALA A 57 5.07 5.77 20.26
C ALA A 57 4.80 5.54 18.76
N GLY A 58 4.30 6.58 18.08
CA GLY A 58 4.04 6.53 16.65
C GLY A 58 2.78 5.76 16.26
N LEU A 59 1.87 5.52 17.22
CA LEU A 59 0.57 4.91 16.95
C LEU A 59 -0.38 5.90 16.24
N PRO A 60 -1.33 5.44 15.43
CA PRO A 60 -2.26 6.32 14.75
C PRO A 60 -3.17 7.06 15.73
N THR A 61 -3.58 8.27 15.34
CA THR A 61 -4.74 8.95 15.94
C THR A 61 -6.02 8.49 15.25
N SER A 62 -7.18 8.71 15.88
CA SER A 62 -8.48 8.28 15.34
C SER A 62 -9.34 9.45 14.87
N PHE A 63 -10.17 9.19 13.85
CA PHE A 63 -11.16 10.12 13.31
C PHE A 63 -12.50 9.43 13.08
N LYS A 64 -13.57 10.20 12.83
CA LYS A 64 -14.89 9.65 12.45
C LYS A 64 -15.01 9.57 10.93
N SER A 65 -15.26 8.37 10.43
CA SER A 65 -15.60 8.14 9.03
C SER A 65 -17.11 8.04 8.84
N SER A 66 -17.55 8.08 7.59
CA SER A 66 -18.95 7.86 7.19
C SER A 66 -19.24 6.40 6.82
N ILE A 67 -18.24 5.52 6.95
CA ILE A 67 -18.44 4.09 6.69
C ILE A 67 -19.36 3.52 7.76
N ASN A 68 -20.27 2.65 7.33
CA ASN A 68 -21.05 1.79 8.20
C ASN A 68 -21.12 0.39 7.57
N THR A 69 -20.12 -0.43 7.85
CA THR A 69 -19.96 -1.77 7.28
C THR A 69 -19.49 -2.75 8.35
N VAL A 70 -19.88 -4.02 8.21
CA VAL A 70 -19.39 -5.10 9.08
C VAL A 70 -18.03 -5.60 8.58
N GLU A 71 -17.88 -5.70 7.26
CA GLU A 71 -16.79 -6.44 6.64
C GLU A 71 -15.88 -5.53 5.82
N GLY A 72 -15.90 -5.69 4.49
CA GLY A 72 -15.02 -5.02 3.58
C GLY A 72 -15.26 -3.52 3.50
N CYS A 73 -14.15 -2.81 3.41
CA CYS A 73 -14.06 -1.42 3.04
C CYS A 73 -12.76 -1.21 2.26
N PHE A 74 -12.58 -0.03 1.70
CA PHE A 74 -11.32 0.39 1.10
C PHE A 74 -11.15 1.91 1.23
N SER A 75 -9.91 2.37 1.32
CA SER A 75 -9.56 3.78 1.53
C SER A 75 -8.34 4.12 0.70
N LEU A 76 -8.23 5.38 0.28
CA LEU A 76 -7.05 5.86 -0.44
C LEU A 76 -6.66 7.26 0.01
N SER A 77 -5.37 7.42 0.27
CA SER A 77 -4.72 8.71 0.46
C SER A 77 -3.85 9.05 -0.75
N ASP A 78 -3.48 10.31 -0.90
CA ASP A 78 -2.46 10.70 -1.85
C ASP A 78 -1.06 10.35 -1.35
N ASN A 79 -0.07 10.67 -2.19
CA ASN A 79 1.33 10.38 -1.92
C ASN A 79 1.93 11.17 -0.74
N ASP A 80 1.21 12.15 -0.20
CA ASP A 80 1.59 12.92 0.99
C ASP A 80 0.81 12.47 2.23
N GLY A 81 -0.10 11.52 2.05
CA GLY A 81 -0.92 10.91 3.08
C GLY A 81 -2.24 11.62 3.30
N LYS A 82 -2.61 12.62 2.52
CA LYS A 82 -3.92 13.26 2.65
C LYS A 82 -5.00 12.31 2.14
N LEU A 83 -6.03 12.07 2.95
CA LEU A 83 -7.17 11.25 2.54
C LEU A 83 -7.82 11.83 1.28
N LEU A 84 -8.01 11.01 0.26
CA LEU A 84 -8.73 11.40 -0.96
C LEU A 84 -10.20 11.00 -0.84
N PHE A 85 -10.43 9.70 -0.65
CA PHE A 85 -11.77 9.12 -0.52
C PHE A 85 -11.71 7.71 0.10
N TYR A 86 -12.87 7.20 0.49
CA TYR A 86 -13.05 5.86 1.02
C TYR A 86 -14.43 5.30 0.67
N SER A 87 -14.63 3.98 0.84
CA SER A 87 -15.87 3.31 0.47
C SER A 87 -16.07 2.01 1.24
N ASP A 88 -17.33 1.59 1.32
CA ASP A 88 -17.79 0.27 1.77
C ASP A 88 -18.12 -0.67 0.59
N GLY A 89 -17.86 -0.24 -0.65
CA GLY A 89 -18.21 -0.94 -1.89
C GLY A 89 -19.57 -0.55 -2.49
N ILE A 90 -20.42 0.18 -1.76
CA ILE A 90 -21.73 0.67 -2.23
C ILE A 90 -21.69 2.19 -2.47
N THR A 91 -21.10 2.94 -1.53
CA THR A 91 -20.99 4.40 -1.58
C THR A 91 -19.54 4.82 -1.50
N ILE A 92 -19.13 5.83 -2.28
CA ILE A 92 -17.82 6.46 -2.14
C ILE A 92 -18.03 7.79 -1.41
N TRP A 93 -17.27 8.01 -0.34
CA TRP A 93 -17.26 9.29 0.38
C TRP A 93 -15.96 10.03 0.11
N ASP A 94 -16.06 11.34 -0.07
CA ASP A 94 -14.90 12.23 -0.14
C ASP A 94 -14.24 12.44 1.23
N THR A 95 -13.14 13.19 1.25
CA THR A 95 -12.40 13.52 2.48
C THR A 95 -13.21 14.26 3.55
N ASN A 96 -14.35 14.87 3.22
CA ASN A 96 -15.24 15.54 4.18
C ASN A 96 -16.33 14.58 4.71
N GLY A 97 -16.27 13.31 4.32
CA GLY A 97 -17.25 12.29 4.67
C GLY A 97 -18.60 12.46 3.99
N LYS A 98 -18.68 13.25 2.91
CA LYS A 98 -19.89 13.37 2.10
C LYS A 98 -19.84 12.38 0.95
N ALA A 99 -20.96 11.73 0.67
CA ALA A 99 -21.06 10.81 -0.46
C ALA A 99 -20.80 11.56 -1.77
N MET A 100 -19.93 11.01 -2.62
CA MET A 100 -19.70 11.48 -3.99
C MET A 100 -21.01 11.28 -4.79
N PRO A 101 -21.61 12.33 -5.37
CA PRO A 101 -22.93 12.22 -6.01
C PRO A 101 -23.04 11.13 -7.07
N GLY A 102 -21.99 10.94 -7.87
CA GLY A 102 -21.90 9.92 -8.90
C GLY A 102 -22.00 8.49 -8.35
N SER A 103 -21.73 8.25 -7.07
CA SER A 103 -21.85 6.92 -6.44
C SER A 103 -23.24 6.60 -5.91
N LEU A 104 -24.22 7.51 -5.98
CA LEU A 104 -25.53 7.34 -5.32
C LEU A 104 -26.65 6.80 -6.22
N ASN A 105 -26.64 7.13 -7.52
CA ASN A 105 -27.74 6.75 -8.43
C ASN A 105 -27.25 6.26 -9.81
N PRO A 106 -27.34 4.94 -10.11
CA PRO A 106 -27.49 3.87 -9.11
C PRO A 106 -26.27 3.83 -8.17
N ALA A 107 -26.43 3.17 -7.03
CA ALA A 107 -25.32 2.88 -6.13
C ALA A 107 -24.24 2.00 -6.81
N LEU A 108 -23.06 1.90 -6.21
CA LEU A 108 -22.08 0.90 -6.64
C LEU A 108 -22.57 -0.52 -6.31
N THR A 109 -22.02 -1.50 -7.02
CA THR A 109 -22.51 -2.89 -7.01
C THR A 109 -21.93 -3.77 -5.91
N GLY A 110 -21.13 -3.22 -4.99
CA GLY A 110 -20.60 -3.95 -3.85
C GLY A 110 -21.65 -4.24 -2.77
N HIS A 111 -21.20 -4.74 -1.63
CA HIS A 111 -22.07 -5.07 -0.49
C HIS A 111 -21.31 -4.96 0.84
N SER A 112 -22.00 -4.53 1.90
CA SER A 112 -21.40 -4.30 3.23
C SER A 112 -20.99 -5.60 3.96
N SER A 113 -21.54 -6.75 3.54
CA SER A 113 -21.17 -8.08 4.03
C SER A 113 -20.21 -8.81 3.09
N SER A 114 -19.54 -8.10 2.18
CA SER A 114 -18.52 -8.68 1.30
C SER A 114 -17.16 -8.60 1.99
N ALA A 115 -16.47 -9.73 2.18
CA ALA A 115 -15.24 -9.77 2.97
C ALA A 115 -14.18 -8.76 2.48
N GLN A 116 -13.95 -8.75 1.18
CA GLN A 116 -13.30 -7.65 0.47
C GLN A 116 -14.29 -7.04 -0.51
N SER A 117 -15.02 -6.02 -0.03
CA SER A 117 -16.04 -5.29 -0.81
C SER A 117 -15.47 -4.53 -2.00
N GLY A 118 -14.16 -4.35 -2.07
CA GLY A 118 -13.47 -3.80 -3.22
C GLY A 118 -12.01 -3.45 -2.98
N ILE A 119 -11.40 -2.83 -3.99
CA ILE A 119 -10.03 -2.31 -3.93
C ILE A 119 -9.88 -1.10 -4.86
N ILE A 120 -9.01 -0.16 -4.49
CA ILE A 120 -8.69 1.01 -5.32
C ILE A 120 -7.25 0.91 -5.84
N PHE A 121 -7.02 1.37 -7.06
CA PHE A 121 -5.69 1.67 -7.58
C PHE A 121 -5.72 2.86 -8.56
N PRO A 122 -4.58 3.53 -8.82
CA PRO A 122 -4.50 4.60 -9.81
C PRO A 122 -4.88 4.14 -11.21
N TYR A 123 -5.52 5.01 -11.99
CA TYR A 123 -5.76 4.76 -13.41
C TYR A 123 -4.44 5.00 -14.19
N PRO A 124 -3.90 4.00 -14.93
CA PRO A 124 -2.67 4.20 -15.72
C PRO A 124 -2.76 5.40 -16.66
N GLY A 125 -1.70 6.21 -16.72
CA GLY A 125 -1.66 7.40 -17.58
C GLY A 125 -2.43 8.61 -17.04
N SER A 126 -3.03 8.52 -15.84
CA SER A 126 -3.73 9.65 -15.22
C SER A 126 -3.18 9.96 -13.82
N THR A 127 -3.05 11.25 -13.53
CA THR A 127 -2.68 11.75 -12.19
C THR A 127 -3.90 12.06 -11.31
N THR A 128 -5.11 12.03 -11.87
CA THR A 128 -6.35 12.41 -11.15
C THR A 128 -7.36 11.28 -11.06
N LYS A 129 -7.23 10.25 -11.91
CA LYS A 129 -8.20 9.15 -11.97
C LYS A 129 -7.74 7.92 -11.21
N PHE A 130 -8.72 7.24 -10.63
CA PHE A 130 -8.56 6.02 -9.87
C PHE A 130 -9.63 5.01 -10.29
N VAL A 131 -9.27 3.73 -10.27
CA VAL A 131 -10.20 2.62 -10.49
C VAL A 131 -10.63 2.08 -9.14
N ALA A 132 -11.92 2.06 -8.88
CA ALA A 132 -12.54 1.42 -7.71
C ALA A 132 -13.23 0.13 -8.17
N VAL A 133 -12.65 -1.02 -7.84
CA VAL A 133 -13.26 -2.33 -8.06
C VAL A 133 -14.18 -2.64 -6.89
N THR A 134 -15.37 -3.17 -7.15
CA THR A 134 -16.37 -3.53 -6.14
C THR A 134 -16.86 -4.95 -6.35
N LEU A 135 -17.03 -5.70 -5.25
CA LEU A 135 -17.58 -7.06 -5.28
C LEU A 135 -18.78 -7.17 -4.37
N ASN A 136 -19.84 -7.79 -4.89
CA ASN A 136 -21.01 -8.14 -4.10
C ASN A 136 -20.78 -9.45 -3.31
N ILE A 137 -21.68 -9.76 -2.39
CA ILE A 137 -21.76 -11.07 -1.75
C ILE A 137 -21.98 -12.17 -2.78
N GLY A 138 -21.55 -13.39 -2.45
CA GLY A 138 -21.74 -14.55 -3.31
C GLY A 138 -23.21 -14.74 -3.68
N THR A 139 -23.50 -14.79 -4.97
CA THR A 139 -24.74 -15.36 -5.52
C THR A 139 -24.34 -16.61 -6.30
N VAL A 140 -25.17 -17.66 -6.25
CA VAL A 140 -24.83 -18.96 -6.83
C VAL A 140 -24.47 -18.79 -8.32
N ALA A 141 -23.22 -19.12 -8.66
CA ALA A 141 -22.64 -19.17 -10.01
C ALA A 141 -22.59 -17.86 -10.84
N GLY A 142 -22.25 -16.73 -10.23
CA GLY A 142 -22.07 -15.44 -10.93
C GLY A 142 -20.69 -14.80 -10.78
N ASN A 143 -20.36 -13.88 -11.69
CA ASN A 143 -19.30 -12.89 -11.50
C ASN A 143 -19.93 -11.59 -11.00
N THR A 144 -19.67 -11.24 -9.73
CA THR A 144 -20.19 -10.02 -9.11
C THR A 144 -19.23 -8.83 -9.19
N ALA A 145 -18.02 -9.03 -9.73
CA ALA A 145 -17.02 -7.99 -9.80
C ALA A 145 -17.35 -6.95 -10.88
N ALA A 146 -17.33 -5.69 -10.47
CA ALA A 146 -17.42 -4.54 -11.37
C ALA A 146 -16.37 -3.50 -10.98
N TYR A 147 -16.11 -2.53 -11.85
CA TYR A 147 -15.31 -1.37 -11.51
C TYR A 147 -16.01 -0.07 -11.89
N SER A 148 -15.61 1.00 -11.22
CA SER A 148 -15.97 2.37 -11.53
C SER A 148 -14.73 3.25 -11.54
N VAL A 149 -14.75 4.34 -12.31
CA VAL A 149 -13.65 5.31 -12.35
C VAL A 149 -14.03 6.53 -11.53
N VAL A 150 -13.20 6.87 -10.56
CA VAL A 150 -13.26 8.10 -9.76
C VAL A 150 -12.28 9.09 -10.37
N ASP A 151 -12.72 10.32 -10.61
CA ASP A 151 -11.84 11.40 -11.08
C ASP A 151 -11.79 12.54 -10.08
N MET A 152 -10.63 12.74 -9.46
CA MET A 152 -10.40 13.76 -8.44
C MET A 152 -10.42 15.19 -8.99
N SER A 153 -10.43 15.39 -10.32
CA SER A 153 -10.63 16.73 -10.90
C SER A 153 -12.09 17.15 -10.99
N LEU A 154 -13.05 16.23 -10.81
CA LEU A 154 -14.47 16.56 -10.82
C LEU A 154 -14.83 17.35 -9.56
N LYS A 155 -15.68 18.37 -9.72
CA LYS A 155 -16.14 19.22 -8.62
C LYS A 155 -16.65 18.37 -7.44
N GLY A 156 -17.52 17.40 -7.71
CA GLY A 156 -18.21 16.62 -6.69
C GLY A 156 -18.88 17.52 -5.65
N ASN A 157 -18.62 17.27 -4.38
CA ASN A 157 -19.07 18.11 -3.26
C ASN A 157 -18.21 19.37 -3.02
N GLY A 158 -17.15 19.55 -3.80
CA GLY A 158 -16.22 20.69 -3.71
C GLY A 158 -16.62 21.88 -4.58
N THR A 159 -15.62 22.64 -5.00
CA THR A 159 -15.75 23.74 -5.96
C THR A 159 -14.93 23.45 -7.21
N VAL A 160 -15.08 24.24 -8.28
CA VAL A 160 -14.24 24.08 -9.48
C VAL A 160 -12.76 24.34 -9.17
N ALA A 161 -12.46 25.28 -8.26
CA ALA A 161 -11.09 25.61 -7.86
C ALA A 161 -10.49 24.61 -6.88
N LEU A 162 -11.32 23.95 -6.08
CA LEU A 162 -10.94 22.93 -5.10
C LEU A 162 -11.89 21.73 -5.25
N PRO A 163 -11.68 20.90 -6.29
CA PRO A 163 -12.51 19.72 -6.51
C PRO A 163 -12.29 18.70 -5.40
N LEU A 164 -13.34 17.93 -5.09
CA LEU A 164 -13.27 16.82 -4.13
C LEU A 164 -13.43 15.46 -4.80
N GLY A 165 -13.49 15.42 -6.13
CA GLY A 165 -13.67 14.22 -6.91
C GLY A 165 -15.11 13.74 -6.98
N ASP A 166 -15.39 12.96 -8.01
CA ASP A 166 -16.66 12.25 -8.16
C ASP A 166 -16.47 10.98 -9.02
N VAL A 167 -17.46 10.09 -8.99
CA VAL A 167 -17.52 8.92 -9.89
C VAL A 167 -17.96 9.38 -11.27
N ILE A 168 -17.20 9.03 -12.31
CA ILE A 168 -17.58 9.28 -13.70
C ILE A 168 -18.80 8.44 -14.04
N THR A 169 -19.94 9.08 -14.31
CA THR A 169 -21.24 8.41 -14.51
C THR A 169 -21.25 7.41 -15.66
N THR A 170 -20.50 7.68 -16.73
CA THR A 170 -20.36 6.80 -17.91
C THR A 170 -19.33 5.67 -17.72
N GLN A 171 -18.54 5.71 -16.64
CA GLN A 171 -17.53 4.72 -16.31
C GLN A 171 -17.81 4.13 -14.92
N LYS A 172 -19.07 3.78 -14.67
CA LYS A 172 -19.56 3.26 -13.38
C LYS A 172 -20.15 1.86 -13.55
N ASN A 173 -19.90 0.99 -12.57
CA ASN A 173 -20.41 -0.39 -12.51
C ASN A 173 -20.13 -1.20 -13.79
N ILE A 174 -18.98 -0.99 -14.42
CA ILE A 174 -18.55 -1.77 -15.58
C ILE A 174 -18.15 -3.16 -15.09
N LYS A 175 -18.89 -4.20 -15.51
CA LYS A 175 -18.60 -5.58 -15.14
C LYS A 175 -17.23 -6.02 -15.62
N LEU A 176 -16.52 -6.79 -14.80
CA LEU A 176 -15.27 -7.44 -15.23
C LEU A 176 -15.62 -8.54 -16.25
N PRO A 177 -15.09 -8.49 -17.48
CA PRO A 177 -15.52 -9.38 -18.55
C PRO A 177 -14.91 -10.78 -18.41
N ASN A 178 -15.63 -11.81 -18.87
CA ASN A 178 -15.11 -13.17 -19.12
C ASN A 178 -14.38 -13.84 -17.94
N GLY A 179 -14.73 -13.48 -16.70
CA GLY A 179 -14.26 -14.19 -15.50
C GLY A 179 -14.81 -15.61 -15.44
N VAL A 180 -13.97 -16.55 -15.01
CA VAL A 180 -14.33 -17.97 -14.89
C VAL A 180 -14.56 -18.31 -13.42
N GLY A 181 -15.61 -19.08 -13.14
CA GLY A 181 -16.00 -19.49 -11.78
C GLY A 181 -16.91 -18.48 -11.08
N ALA A 182 -17.30 -18.78 -9.83
CA ALA A 182 -18.09 -17.89 -8.99
C ALA A 182 -17.16 -16.85 -8.32
N ILE A 183 -17.24 -15.61 -8.78
CA ILE A 183 -16.39 -14.50 -8.33
C ILE A 183 -17.19 -13.61 -7.39
N SER A 184 -16.80 -13.60 -6.11
CA SER A 184 -17.39 -12.78 -5.05
C SER A 184 -16.43 -12.59 -3.89
N GLU A 185 -16.60 -11.52 -3.10
CA GLU A 185 -16.05 -11.32 -1.75
C GLU A 185 -14.53 -11.42 -1.53
N SER A 186 -13.75 -11.74 -2.57
CA SER A 186 -12.29 -11.85 -2.53
C SER A 186 -11.74 -11.15 -3.75
N CYS A 187 -11.03 -10.06 -3.53
CA CYS A 187 -10.34 -9.37 -4.61
C CYS A 187 -9.07 -8.69 -4.13
N THR A 188 -8.15 -8.52 -5.04
CA THR A 188 -6.98 -7.67 -4.82
C THR A 188 -6.52 -7.09 -6.14
N ALA A 189 -5.50 -6.27 -6.08
CA ALA A 189 -4.85 -5.67 -7.22
C ALA A 189 -3.35 -5.66 -6.95
N THR A 190 -2.55 -5.54 -8.01
CA THR A 190 -1.12 -5.32 -7.89
C THR A 190 -0.57 -4.65 -9.15
N LEU A 191 0.59 -4.00 -9.04
CA LEU A 191 1.26 -3.42 -10.19
C LEU A 191 1.82 -4.53 -11.10
N GLY A 192 1.58 -4.38 -12.39
CA GLY A 192 2.27 -5.15 -13.42
C GLY A 192 3.72 -4.69 -13.63
N ALA A 193 4.57 -5.57 -14.12
CA ALA A 193 5.97 -5.25 -14.39
C ALA A 193 6.18 -4.09 -15.41
N ASP A 194 5.17 -3.82 -16.23
CA ASP A 194 5.15 -2.77 -17.26
C ASP A 194 4.44 -1.46 -16.79
N GLY A 195 4.11 -1.35 -15.51
CA GLY A 195 3.40 -0.18 -14.96
C GLY A 195 1.87 -0.22 -15.15
N SER A 196 1.33 -1.26 -15.78
CA SER A 196 -0.11 -1.56 -15.75
C SER A 196 -0.54 -2.08 -14.38
N TYR A 197 -1.82 -2.42 -14.22
CA TYR A 197 -2.32 -3.09 -13.02
C TYR A 197 -2.95 -4.43 -13.34
N TRP A 198 -2.81 -5.38 -12.42
CA TRP A 198 -3.58 -6.61 -12.42
C TRP A 198 -4.71 -6.48 -11.40
N ILE A 199 -5.95 -6.73 -11.82
CA ILE A 199 -7.09 -6.96 -10.93
C ILE A 199 -7.23 -8.46 -10.78
N ILE A 200 -7.32 -8.95 -9.54
CA ILE A 200 -7.25 -10.37 -9.22
C ILE A 200 -8.48 -10.77 -8.41
N ALA A 201 -9.15 -11.83 -8.83
CA ALA A 201 -10.24 -12.43 -8.07
C ALA A 201 -10.30 -13.97 -8.28
N PRO A 202 -10.38 -14.76 -7.20
CA PRO A 202 -10.66 -16.18 -7.29
C PRO A 202 -12.09 -16.42 -7.80
N GLY A 203 -12.23 -17.27 -8.80
CA GLY A 203 -13.47 -17.90 -9.23
C GLY A 203 -13.64 -19.24 -8.54
N ARG A 204 -14.50 -19.28 -7.51
CA ARG A 204 -14.82 -20.50 -6.76
C ARG A 204 -15.59 -21.48 -7.64
N GLY A 205 -15.43 -22.78 -7.39
CA GLY A 205 -16.05 -23.82 -8.18
C GLY A 205 -15.24 -25.11 -8.18
N ASN A 206 -15.50 -25.96 -9.17
CA ASN A 206 -14.81 -27.24 -9.36
C ASN A 206 -14.30 -27.39 -10.81
N PRO A 207 -12.99 -27.21 -11.07
CA PRO A 207 -11.97 -26.71 -10.13
C PRO A 207 -12.12 -25.21 -9.87
N THR A 208 -11.42 -24.71 -8.85
CA THR A 208 -11.27 -23.27 -8.62
C THR A 208 -10.37 -22.66 -9.69
N GLN A 209 -10.65 -21.41 -10.09
CA GLN A 209 -9.80 -20.64 -11.00
C GLN A 209 -9.31 -19.35 -10.34
N PHE A 210 -8.11 -18.92 -10.65
CA PHE A 210 -7.65 -17.56 -10.37
C PHE A 210 -7.72 -16.73 -11.65
N ASN A 211 -8.45 -15.62 -11.60
CA ASN A 211 -8.60 -14.70 -12.72
C ASN A 211 -7.75 -13.45 -12.47
N ALA A 212 -6.90 -13.08 -13.43
CA ALA A 212 -6.12 -11.83 -13.42
C ALA A 212 -6.43 -11.00 -14.67
N TRP A 213 -7.12 -9.88 -14.51
CA TRP A 213 -7.38 -8.92 -15.60
C TRP A 213 -6.29 -7.87 -15.64
N LYS A 214 -5.71 -7.67 -16.82
CA LYS A 214 -4.80 -6.55 -17.05
C LYS A 214 -5.60 -5.27 -17.23
N PHE A 215 -5.21 -4.21 -16.55
CA PHE A 215 -5.78 -2.87 -16.66
C PHE A 215 -4.70 -1.89 -17.11
N THR A 216 -4.93 -1.24 -18.24
CA THR A 216 -3.98 -0.32 -18.89
C THR A 216 -4.61 1.06 -19.09
N GLU A 217 -3.91 1.99 -19.74
CA GLU A 217 -4.47 3.30 -20.10
C GLU A 217 -5.68 3.17 -21.05
N ALA A 218 -5.75 2.07 -21.81
CA ALA A 218 -6.89 1.74 -22.67
C ALA A 218 -8.08 1.12 -21.90
N GLY A 219 -7.94 0.92 -20.58
CA GLY A 219 -8.91 0.25 -19.73
C GLY A 219 -8.60 -1.24 -19.51
N ILE A 220 -9.63 -1.99 -19.12
CA ILE A 220 -9.53 -3.40 -18.76
C ILE A 220 -9.46 -4.31 -20.00
N ALA A 221 -8.62 -5.34 -19.95
CA ALA A 221 -8.58 -6.39 -20.95
C ALA A 221 -9.88 -7.20 -20.96
N ALA A 222 -10.35 -7.58 -22.17
CA ALA A 222 -11.58 -8.35 -22.33
C ALA A 222 -11.49 -9.77 -21.73
N ASN A 223 -10.31 -10.38 -21.73
CA ASN A 223 -10.10 -11.71 -21.18
C ASN A 223 -9.09 -11.65 -20.03
N PRO A 224 -9.39 -12.26 -18.86
CA PRO A 224 -8.39 -12.45 -17.83
C PRO A 224 -7.38 -13.53 -18.25
N VAL A 225 -6.19 -13.45 -17.65
CA VAL A 225 -5.29 -14.59 -17.55
C VAL A 225 -5.85 -15.51 -16.46
N VAL A 226 -6.17 -16.75 -16.84
CA VAL A 226 -6.82 -17.72 -15.97
C VAL A 226 -5.84 -18.81 -15.58
N SER A 227 -5.68 -19.04 -14.28
CA SER A 227 -4.87 -20.14 -13.73
C SER A 227 -5.79 -21.13 -13.01
N THR A 228 -5.85 -22.37 -13.49
CA THR A 228 -6.72 -23.41 -12.95
C THR A 228 -6.03 -24.18 -11.83
N THR A 229 -6.74 -24.42 -10.73
CA THR A 229 -6.20 -25.20 -9.60
C THR A 229 -6.60 -26.68 -9.69
N THR A 230 -6.03 -27.50 -8.82
CA THR A 230 -6.38 -28.93 -8.69
C THR A 230 -7.45 -29.19 -7.61
N PHE A 231 -7.99 -28.14 -6.98
CA PHE A 231 -8.94 -28.24 -5.88
C PHE A 231 -10.23 -27.49 -6.16
N SER A 232 -11.30 -27.85 -5.44
CA SER A 232 -12.56 -27.12 -5.44
C SER A 232 -12.70 -26.20 -4.23
N SER A 233 -13.49 -25.14 -4.39
CA SER A 233 -13.89 -24.23 -3.31
C SER A 233 -15.41 -24.12 -3.29
N SER A 234 -15.99 -23.94 -2.11
CA SER A 234 -17.44 -23.79 -1.96
C SER A 234 -17.96 -22.58 -2.75
N ILE A 235 -19.13 -22.74 -3.35
CA ILE A 235 -19.87 -21.64 -4.00
C ILE A 235 -21.07 -21.19 -3.15
N SER A 236 -21.16 -21.66 -1.90
CA SER A 236 -22.23 -21.28 -0.98
C SER A 236 -22.15 -19.81 -0.59
N ILE A 237 -23.29 -19.22 -0.24
CA ILE A 237 -23.32 -17.91 0.41
C ILE A 237 -22.45 -17.98 1.67
N GLY A 238 -21.60 -16.97 1.88
CA GLY A 238 -20.62 -16.93 2.97
C GLY A 238 -19.26 -17.55 2.63
N ALA A 239 -19.09 -18.17 1.45
CA ALA A 239 -17.78 -18.57 0.95
C ALA A 239 -16.98 -17.31 0.59
N CYS A 240 -16.15 -16.86 1.53
CA CYS A 240 -15.43 -15.60 1.46
C CYS A 240 -13.98 -15.75 1.97
N GLY A 241 -13.31 -14.62 2.16
CA GLY A 241 -11.98 -14.53 2.76
C GLY A 241 -11.03 -13.62 1.97
N TYR A 242 -9.98 -13.14 2.61
CA TYR A 242 -9.07 -12.16 2.04
C TYR A 242 -8.09 -12.83 1.10
N ILE A 243 -7.88 -12.25 -0.08
CA ILE A 243 -6.76 -12.52 -0.96
C ILE A 243 -5.83 -11.32 -0.98
N LYS A 244 -4.52 -11.56 -0.91
CA LYS A 244 -3.48 -10.53 -1.06
C LYS A 244 -2.34 -11.05 -1.92
N ILE A 245 -1.74 -10.13 -2.66
CA ILE A 245 -0.44 -10.30 -3.29
C ILE A 245 0.63 -9.74 -2.35
N SER A 246 1.76 -10.42 -2.22
CA SER A 246 2.92 -9.93 -1.48
C SER A 246 3.37 -8.58 -2.03
N TYR A 247 4.01 -7.75 -1.20
CA TYR A 247 4.36 -6.40 -1.63
C TYR A 247 5.29 -6.39 -2.85
N ASP A 248 6.18 -7.37 -2.97
CA ASP A 248 7.10 -7.53 -4.08
C ASP A 248 6.44 -8.02 -5.38
N GLY A 249 5.14 -8.34 -5.34
CA GLY A 249 4.35 -8.75 -6.48
C GLY A 249 4.61 -10.18 -6.96
N LYS A 250 5.26 -11.03 -6.14
CA LYS A 250 5.72 -12.36 -6.56
C LYS A 250 4.95 -13.52 -5.98
N HIS A 251 4.23 -13.32 -4.89
CA HIS A 251 3.53 -14.38 -4.19
C HIS A 251 2.12 -13.95 -3.82
N PHE A 252 1.27 -14.92 -3.50
CA PHE A 252 -0.08 -14.64 -3.02
C PHE A 252 -0.46 -15.56 -1.88
N ALA A 253 -1.46 -15.10 -1.12
CA ALA A 253 -2.16 -15.91 -0.14
C ALA A 253 -3.65 -15.57 -0.17
N TRP A 254 -4.48 -16.58 0.06
CA TRP A 254 -5.94 -16.47 0.08
C TRP A 254 -6.54 -17.33 1.20
N GLY A 255 -7.23 -16.68 2.12
CA GLY A 255 -8.04 -17.34 3.14
C GLY A 255 -9.39 -17.78 2.57
N GLN A 256 -9.81 -19.00 2.92
CA GLN A 256 -11.12 -19.54 2.55
C GLN A 256 -11.93 -19.80 3.82
N TYR A 257 -12.82 -18.87 4.16
CA TYR A 257 -13.51 -18.87 5.45
C TYR A 257 -14.37 -20.12 5.67
N SER A 258 -15.30 -20.41 4.74
CA SER A 258 -16.20 -21.57 4.85
C SER A 258 -15.50 -22.91 4.63
N ASP A 259 -14.45 -22.92 3.81
CA ASP A 259 -13.74 -24.15 3.43
C ASP A 259 -12.57 -24.48 4.37
N GLY A 260 -12.27 -23.60 5.34
CA GLY A 260 -11.13 -23.68 6.25
C GLY A 260 -9.77 -23.72 5.56
N GLY A 261 -9.72 -23.26 4.30
CA GLY A 261 -8.53 -23.35 3.45
C GLY A 261 -7.61 -22.14 3.60
N LEU A 262 -6.31 -22.40 3.55
CA LEU A 262 -5.27 -21.42 3.26
C LEU A 262 -4.64 -21.78 1.92
N VAL A 263 -4.80 -20.91 0.93
CA VAL A 263 -4.18 -21.10 -0.39
C VAL A 263 -2.99 -20.17 -0.52
N VAL A 264 -1.84 -20.70 -0.91
CA VAL A 264 -0.61 -19.93 -1.16
C VAL A 264 0.00 -20.32 -2.51
N GLY A 265 0.84 -19.47 -3.06
CA GLY A 265 1.63 -19.80 -4.25
C GLY A 265 2.31 -18.58 -4.84
N ASP A 266 2.76 -18.72 -6.08
CA ASP A 266 3.50 -17.71 -6.81
C ASP A 266 2.60 -16.96 -7.80
N PHE A 267 2.82 -15.66 -7.94
CA PHE A 267 2.18 -14.79 -8.92
C PHE A 267 3.24 -14.12 -9.78
N ASN A 268 3.08 -14.21 -11.11
CA ASN A 268 3.98 -13.53 -12.04
C ASN A 268 3.37 -12.18 -12.45
N ASN A 269 3.88 -11.08 -11.89
CA ASN A 269 3.38 -9.74 -12.22
C ASN A 269 3.68 -9.26 -13.65
N ALA A 270 4.50 -9.96 -14.43
CA ALA A 270 4.68 -9.67 -15.85
C ALA A 270 3.58 -10.32 -16.71
N THR A 271 3.10 -11.52 -16.32
CA THR A 271 2.18 -12.31 -17.14
C THR A 271 0.77 -12.48 -16.56
N GLY A 272 0.56 -12.20 -15.27
CA GLY A 272 -0.70 -12.44 -14.57
C GLY A 272 -0.95 -13.90 -14.19
N VAL A 273 0.02 -14.80 -14.40
CA VAL A 273 -0.13 -16.24 -14.15
C VAL A 273 0.13 -16.58 -12.68
N PHE A 274 -0.74 -17.43 -12.11
CA PHE A 274 -0.53 -18.06 -10.81
C PHE A 274 0.08 -19.45 -10.98
N THR A 275 1.11 -19.78 -10.20
CA THR A 275 1.79 -21.07 -10.24
C THR A 275 2.11 -21.57 -8.82
N ASN A 276 2.60 -22.81 -8.70
CA ASN A 276 2.95 -23.43 -7.41
C ASN A 276 1.82 -23.30 -6.37
N ILE A 277 0.57 -23.45 -6.83
CA ILE A 277 -0.62 -23.22 -6.01
C ILE A 277 -0.79 -24.39 -5.06
N ARG A 278 -0.79 -24.10 -3.76
CA ARG A 278 -0.99 -25.07 -2.69
C ARG A 278 -2.19 -24.66 -1.85
N ARG A 279 -3.11 -25.59 -1.65
CA ARG A 279 -4.20 -25.45 -0.69
C ARG A 279 -3.90 -26.29 0.54
N ILE A 280 -3.91 -25.62 1.69
CA ILE A 280 -3.70 -26.20 3.00
C ILE A 280 -5.04 -26.12 3.74
N VAL A 281 -5.40 -27.15 4.50
CA VAL A 281 -6.57 -27.10 5.38
C VAL A 281 -6.07 -27.35 6.81
N PRO A 282 -5.72 -26.29 7.56
CA PRO A 282 -5.36 -26.44 8.95
C PRO A 282 -6.61 -26.88 9.72
N GLY A 283 -6.60 -28.08 10.28
CA GLY A 283 -7.79 -28.67 10.91
C GLY A 283 -8.43 -27.72 11.93
N GLY A 284 -9.77 -27.62 11.89
CA GLY A 284 -10.54 -26.85 12.87
C GLY A 284 -10.46 -25.32 12.75
N THR A 285 -10.06 -24.77 11.60
CA THR A 285 -9.93 -23.31 11.41
C THR A 285 -10.86 -22.77 10.32
N SER A 286 -11.36 -21.54 10.49
CA SER A 286 -12.04 -20.75 9.46
C SER A 286 -11.17 -19.54 9.17
N ILE A 287 -10.47 -19.54 8.02
CA ILE A 287 -9.47 -18.52 7.71
C ILE A 287 -10.14 -17.40 6.93
N TYR A 288 -10.24 -16.23 7.56
CA TYR A 288 -10.87 -15.05 7.00
C TYR A 288 -9.84 -14.05 6.51
N GLY A 289 -9.12 -13.40 7.43
CA GLY A 289 -8.13 -12.37 7.12
C GLY A 289 -6.73 -12.96 7.01
N ILE A 290 -5.92 -12.37 6.14
CA ILE A 290 -4.53 -12.76 5.92
C ILE A 290 -3.64 -11.53 5.79
N GLU A 291 -2.40 -11.63 6.26
CA GLU A 291 -1.41 -10.55 6.11
C GLU A 291 0.02 -11.10 6.09
N PHE A 292 0.85 -10.53 5.21
CA PHE A 292 2.27 -10.86 5.16
C PHE A 292 3.05 -10.04 6.19
N SER A 293 4.11 -10.62 6.76
CA SER A 293 5.08 -9.82 7.51
C SER A 293 5.85 -8.88 6.56
N PRO A 294 6.40 -7.75 7.05
CA PRO A 294 7.16 -6.83 6.21
C PRO A 294 8.36 -7.47 5.49
N SER A 295 8.96 -8.53 6.06
CA SER A 295 10.04 -9.29 5.43
C SER A 295 9.58 -10.42 4.51
N LEU A 296 8.28 -10.70 4.42
CA LEU A 296 7.70 -11.92 3.81
C LEU A 296 8.13 -13.23 4.49
N LYS A 297 8.78 -13.19 5.65
CA LYS A 297 9.14 -14.41 6.38
C LYS A 297 7.92 -15.14 6.93
N TYR A 298 6.90 -14.41 7.34
CA TYR A 298 5.72 -14.98 7.97
C TYR A 298 4.42 -14.59 7.27
N LEU A 299 3.45 -15.49 7.38
CA LEU A 299 2.06 -15.28 6.98
C LEU A 299 1.15 -15.38 8.19
N TYR A 300 0.40 -14.32 8.47
CA TYR A 300 -0.57 -14.24 9.55
C TYR A 300 -1.96 -14.54 9.03
N THR A 301 -2.74 -15.29 9.82
CA THR A 301 -4.12 -15.61 9.49
C THR A 301 -5.03 -15.42 10.70
N GLY A 302 -6.16 -14.74 10.51
CA GLY A 302 -7.23 -14.60 11.50
C GLY A 302 -8.55 -15.19 11.00
N GLY A 303 -9.52 -15.32 11.90
CA GLY A 303 -10.87 -15.76 11.59
C GLY A 303 -11.64 -16.28 12.81
N TYR A 304 -12.81 -16.89 12.54
CA TYR A 304 -13.79 -17.17 13.59
C TYR A 304 -13.40 -18.35 14.49
N ALA A 305 -12.98 -19.47 13.90
CA ALA A 305 -12.82 -20.71 14.63
C ALA A 305 -11.69 -20.63 15.68
N ALA A 306 -12.03 -21.03 16.91
CA ALA A 306 -11.17 -21.01 18.10
C ALA A 306 -10.65 -19.62 18.55
N SER A 307 -11.14 -18.52 17.96
CA SER A 307 -10.67 -17.15 18.22
C SER A 307 -9.14 -17.03 18.13
N THR A 308 -8.53 -17.72 17.17
CA THR A 308 -7.07 -17.81 17.06
C THR A 308 -6.48 -16.92 15.99
N LEU A 309 -5.43 -16.17 16.34
CA LEU A 309 -4.48 -15.67 15.36
C LEU A 309 -3.39 -16.72 15.17
N SER A 310 -3.18 -17.15 13.92
CA SER A 310 -2.14 -18.14 13.57
C SER A 310 -1.03 -17.47 12.77
N VAL A 311 0.20 -17.94 12.95
CA VAL A 311 1.34 -17.56 12.12
C VAL A 311 2.00 -18.78 11.52
N TYR A 312 2.37 -18.67 10.26
CA TYR A 312 3.09 -19.69 9.52
C TYR A 312 4.43 -19.15 9.03
N ASP A 313 5.42 -20.04 8.91
CA ASP A 313 6.60 -19.78 8.09
C ASP A 313 6.17 -19.77 6.61
N PHE A 314 6.24 -18.61 5.98
CA PHE A 314 5.72 -18.46 4.62
C PHE A 314 6.51 -19.27 3.59
N ASN A 315 7.84 -19.33 3.74
CA ASN A 315 8.70 -20.11 2.85
C ASN A 315 8.42 -21.60 2.99
N ALA A 316 8.17 -22.07 4.22
CA ALA A 316 7.79 -23.47 4.44
C ALA A 316 6.43 -23.82 3.82
N LEU A 317 5.46 -22.90 3.88
CA LEU A 317 4.17 -23.07 3.20
C LEU A 317 4.36 -23.16 1.67
N LEU A 318 5.12 -22.23 1.07
CA LEU A 318 5.39 -22.20 -0.36
C LEU A 318 6.15 -23.44 -0.86
N ALA A 319 7.11 -23.91 -0.07
CA ALA A 319 7.87 -25.13 -0.36
C ALA A 319 7.05 -26.41 -0.09
N GLY A 320 5.96 -26.31 0.67
CA GLY A 320 5.19 -27.45 1.15
C GLY A 320 5.94 -28.32 2.15
N THR A 321 6.94 -27.77 2.84
CA THR A 321 7.74 -28.49 3.85
C THR A 321 7.10 -28.47 5.23
N SER A 322 6.22 -27.51 5.51
CA SER A 322 5.39 -27.47 6.71
C SER A 322 4.05 -26.80 6.42
N THR A 323 2.99 -27.31 7.06
CA THR A 323 1.65 -26.71 7.06
C THR A 323 1.19 -26.34 8.48
N THR A 324 2.05 -26.51 9.47
CA THR A 324 1.74 -26.28 10.87
C THR A 324 2.07 -24.84 11.24
N PRO A 325 1.20 -24.14 11.98
CA PRO A 325 1.52 -22.82 12.50
C PRO A 325 2.77 -22.86 13.40
N LEU A 326 3.66 -21.87 13.27
CA LEU A 326 4.77 -21.66 14.20
C LEU A 326 4.27 -21.29 15.59
N ARG A 327 3.14 -20.56 15.65
CA ARG A 327 2.48 -20.15 16.89
C ARG A 327 0.99 -19.98 16.66
N LEU A 328 0.21 -20.44 17.63
CA LEU A 328 -1.22 -20.18 17.76
C LEU A 328 -1.43 -19.22 18.94
N ILE A 329 -2.25 -18.19 18.73
CA ILE A 329 -2.59 -17.23 19.76
C ILE A 329 -4.09 -17.32 20.03
N THR A 330 -4.47 -17.96 21.15
CA THR A 330 -5.85 -18.41 21.44
C THR A 330 -6.60 -17.58 22.48
N THR A 331 -5.95 -16.60 23.13
CA THR A 331 -6.52 -15.84 24.26
C THR A 331 -6.50 -14.33 24.03
N LEU A 332 -6.89 -13.90 22.84
CA LEU A 332 -7.06 -12.48 22.51
C LEU A 332 -8.42 -11.93 23.01
N PRO A 333 -8.52 -10.61 23.25
CA PRO A 333 -9.82 -9.98 23.45
C PRO A 333 -10.66 -10.10 22.19
N GLY A 334 -11.88 -10.66 22.31
CA GLY A 334 -12.76 -10.88 21.17
C GLY A 334 -12.23 -11.90 20.14
N THR A 335 -12.81 -11.90 18.94
CA THR A 335 -12.44 -12.85 17.88
C THR A 335 -11.54 -12.16 16.84
N PRO A 336 -10.27 -12.56 16.67
CA PRO A 336 -9.32 -11.91 15.77
C PRO A 336 -9.60 -12.27 14.30
N TYR A 337 -10.26 -11.39 13.56
CA TYR A 337 -10.67 -11.67 12.18
C TYR A 337 -9.62 -11.28 11.14
N ASN A 338 -9.26 -10.00 11.09
CA ASN A 338 -8.42 -9.48 10.03
C ASN A 338 -7.13 -8.87 10.57
N PRO A 339 -5.98 -9.56 10.42
CA PRO A 339 -4.68 -8.92 10.58
C PRO A 339 -4.40 -8.01 9.38
N GLN A 340 -3.81 -6.84 9.64
CA GLN A 340 -3.40 -5.91 8.61
C GLN A 340 -2.16 -5.12 9.00
N LEU A 341 -1.23 -4.97 8.06
CA LEU A 341 0.00 -4.22 8.28
C LEU A 341 -0.26 -2.70 8.22
N GLY A 342 0.12 -1.97 9.26
CA GLY A 342 0.10 -0.51 9.31
C GLY A 342 1.26 0.13 8.53
N PRO A 343 1.13 1.41 8.14
CA PRO A 343 2.25 2.20 7.59
C PRO A 343 3.48 2.28 8.51
N ASP A 344 3.29 2.05 9.81
CA ASP A 344 4.34 1.98 10.83
C ASP A 344 4.97 0.58 10.97
N LYS A 345 4.64 -0.35 10.06
CA LYS A 345 5.11 -1.74 10.02
C LYS A 345 4.67 -2.62 11.20
N ARG A 346 3.70 -2.16 11.99
CA ARG A 346 3.06 -2.98 13.04
C ARG A 346 1.89 -3.74 12.46
N LEU A 347 1.59 -4.90 13.02
CA LEU A 347 0.38 -5.65 12.66
C LEU A 347 -0.76 -5.21 13.56
N TYR A 348 -1.87 -4.78 12.95
CA TYR A 348 -3.12 -4.44 13.63
C TYR A 348 -4.14 -5.54 13.35
N ILE A 349 -4.86 -5.99 14.37
CA ILE A 349 -5.84 -7.06 14.24
C ILE A 349 -7.19 -6.54 14.68
N ALA A 350 -8.16 -6.57 13.76
CA ALA A 350 -9.55 -6.29 14.05
C ALA A 350 -10.16 -7.45 14.86
N THR A 351 -10.70 -7.14 16.03
CA THR A 351 -11.29 -8.15 16.94
C THR A 351 -12.78 -7.92 17.08
N TYR A 352 -13.59 -8.87 16.58
CA TYR A 352 -15.04 -8.78 16.64
C TYR A 352 -15.58 -8.82 18.08
N SER A 353 -16.75 -8.23 18.30
CA SER A 353 -17.45 -8.14 19.60
C SER A 353 -16.76 -7.32 20.70
N THR A 354 -15.63 -6.69 20.38
CA THR A 354 -14.98 -5.67 21.22
C THR A 354 -14.58 -4.52 20.32
N ASN A 355 -14.39 -3.32 20.87
CA ASN A 355 -13.82 -2.18 20.15
C ASN A 355 -12.29 -2.09 20.32
N CYS A 356 -11.67 -3.14 20.86
CA CYS A 356 -10.22 -3.25 21.00
C CYS A 356 -9.60 -3.52 19.63
N ILE A 357 -8.36 -3.08 19.44
CA ILE A 357 -7.50 -3.52 18.36
C ILE A 357 -6.29 -4.18 19.00
N VAL A 358 -5.95 -5.37 18.55
CA VAL A 358 -4.73 -6.05 18.99
C VAL A 358 -3.57 -5.61 18.09
N ILE A 359 -2.41 -5.37 18.68
CA ILE A 359 -1.21 -4.89 17.99
C ILE A 359 -0.06 -5.86 18.23
N VAL A 360 0.58 -6.31 17.17
CA VAL A 360 1.91 -6.95 17.21
C VAL A 360 2.93 -5.90 16.80
N ASP A 361 3.78 -5.49 17.74
CA ASP A 361 4.66 -4.32 17.55
C ASP A 361 5.79 -4.58 16.56
N ASN A 362 6.33 -5.80 16.51
CA ASN A 362 7.33 -6.17 15.52
C ASN A 362 6.99 -7.54 14.89
N PRO A 363 6.22 -7.56 13.79
CA PRO A 363 5.76 -8.80 13.16
C PRO A 363 6.86 -9.56 12.38
N ASP A 364 8.08 -9.03 12.28
CA ASP A 364 9.20 -9.78 11.68
C ASP A 364 10.07 -10.51 12.70
N ASP A 365 9.92 -10.22 13.99
CA ASP A 365 10.66 -10.92 15.04
C ASP A 365 10.24 -12.40 15.11
N ASP A 366 11.06 -13.21 15.79
CA ASP A 366 10.68 -14.58 16.11
C ASP A 366 9.31 -14.63 16.82
N PRO A 367 8.36 -15.50 16.39
CA PRO A 367 7.05 -15.61 17.02
C PRO A 367 7.07 -15.82 18.53
N SER A 368 8.13 -16.41 19.10
CA SER A 368 8.30 -16.58 20.54
C SER A 368 8.60 -15.28 21.30
N LEU A 369 9.11 -14.25 20.61
CA LEU A 369 9.53 -12.96 21.19
C LEU A 369 8.51 -11.83 20.98
N TRP A 370 7.40 -12.10 20.31
CA TRP A 370 6.45 -11.05 19.96
C TRP A 370 5.85 -10.37 21.17
N ARG A 371 5.90 -9.04 21.09
CA ARG A 371 5.22 -8.13 22.01
C ARG A 371 3.84 -7.84 21.46
N ILE A 372 2.84 -8.40 22.13
CA ILE A 372 1.44 -8.32 21.73
C ILE A 372 0.71 -7.45 22.74
N TYR A 373 -0.03 -6.48 22.23
CA TYR A 373 -0.73 -5.49 23.03
C TYR A 373 -2.20 -5.42 22.63
N GLN A 374 -3.07 -5.09 23.57
CA GLN A 374 -4.43 -4.64 23.29
C GLN A 374 -4.56 -3.15 23.54
N THR A 375 -5.33 -2.49 22.69
CA THR A 375 -5.73 -1.11 22.92
C THR A 375 -6.87 -1.03 23.93
N ASP A 376 -7.03 0.14 24.55
CA ASP A 376 -8.21 0.41 25.36
C ASP A 376 -9.48 0.46 24.50
N ASN A 377 -10.55 -0.17 25.01
CA ASN A 377 -11.82 -0.36 24.32
C ASN A 377 -12.63 0.94 24.11
N THR A 378 -12.27 2.02 24.81
CA THR A 378 -13.07 3.26 24.87
C THR A 378 -12.33 4.50 24.39
N THR A 379 -11.00 4.49 24.43
CA THR A 379 -10.17 5.68 24.16
C THR A 379 -9.27 5.55 22.94
N PHE A 380 -9.07 4.33 22.42
CA PHE A 380 -8.28 4.16 21.20
C PHE A 380 -9.04 4.68 19.97
N LEU A 381 -10.28 4.22 19.77
CA LEU A 381 -11.17 4.78 18.76
C LEU A 381 -12.05 5.89 19.35
N GLN A 382 -12.57 6.78 18.51
CA GLN A 382 -13.43 7.86 18.99
C GLN A 382 -14.75 7.33 19.56
N SER A 383 -15.33 8.01 20.54
CA SER A 383 -16.62 7.62 21.12
C SER A 383 -17.73 7.53 20.07
N GLY A 384 -18.54 6.46 20.15
CA GLY A 384 -19.60 6.14 19.20
C GLY A 384 -19.11 5.52 17.89
N THR A 385 -17.87 5.02 17.84
CA THR A 385 -17.33 4.24 16.71
C THR A 385 -17.06 2.80 17.14
N ASN A 386 -17.04 1.88 16.18
CA ASN A 386 -16.80 0.46 16.43
C ASN A 386 -15.89 -0.13 15.35
N ASN A 387 -14.81 -0.83 15.72
CA ASN A 387 -14.19 -1.75 14.77
C ASN A 387 -15.16 -2.91 14.49
N GLN A 388 -15.05 -3.51 13.33
CA GLN A 388 -15.84 -4.70 13.00
C GLN A 388 -14.86 -5.80 12.62
N ILE A 389 -15.14 -6.59 11.59
CA ILE A 389 -14.28 -7.72 11.24
C ILE A 389 -13.22 -7.37 10.18
N GLY A 390 -13.42 -6.30 9.41
CA GLY A 390 -12.55 -5.89 8.32
C GLY A 390 -11.77 -4.60 8.57
N PHE A 391 -10.60 -4.52 7.96
CA PHE A 391 -9.87 -3.27 7.71
C PHE A 391 -9.91 -2.96 6.21
N PRO A 392 -9.52 -1.74 5.79
CA PRO A 392 -9.61 -1.39 4.37
C PRO A 392 -8.70 -2.28 3.52
N SER A 393 -9.21 -2.78 2.41
CA SER A 393 -8.41 -3.49 1.41
C SER A 393 -7.45 -2.52 0.71
N PHE A 394 -6.16 -2.88 0.72
CA PHE A 394 -5.10 -2.11 0.10
C PHE A 394 -4.33 -2.96 -0.93
N MET A 395 -3.76 -2.29 -1.93
CA MET A 395 -2.88 -2.93 -2.90
C MET A 395 -1.52 -3.21 -2.25
N GLY A 396 -1.12 -4.49 -2.16
CA GLY A 396 0.13 -4.90 -1.50
C GLY A 396 1.38 -4.20 -2.04
N SER A 397 1.42 -3.91 -3.35
CA SER A 397 2.55 -3.20 -3.98
C SER A 397 2.77 -1.76 -3.50
N TRP A 398 1.85 -1.16 -2.73
CA TRP A 398 2.11 0.12 -2.06
C TRP A 398 3.16 0.02 -0.94
N PHE A 399 3.32 -1.16 -0.34
CA PHE A 399 4.36 -1.39 0.68
C PHE A 399 5.76 -1.59 0.07
N ALA A 400 5.84 -1.94 -1.22
CA ALA A 400 7.10 -2.05 -1.96
C ALA A 400 7.57 -0.66 -2.37
N GLY A 401 8.06 0.11 -1.40
CA GLY A 401 8.46 1.51 -1.57
C GLY A 401 9.06 1.80 -2.95
N LYS A 402 8.21 2.28 -3.86
CA LYS A 402 8.68 2.81 -5.13
C LYS A 402 9.43 4.07 -4.75
N ALA A 403 10.71 4.15 -5.12
CA ALA A 403 11.38 5.43 -5.15
C ALA A 403 10.52 6.35 -6.03
N LYS A 404 9.91 7.38 -5.41
CA LYS A 404 9.32 8.48 -6.18
C LYS A 404 10.40 8.95 -7.16
N PRO A 405 10.13 9.06 -8.47
CA PRO A 405 10.86 10.00 -9.28
C PRO A 405 10.73 11.35 -8.55
N LYS A 406 11.87 11.93 -8.14
CA LYS A 406 11.88 13.29 -7.59
C LYS A 406 11.26 14.24 -8.62
N ASN A 407 10.78 15.38 -8.13
CA ASN A 407 10.32 16.54 -8.91
C ASN A 407 11.11 16.66 -10.23
N PHE A 408 10.39 16.83 -11.34
CA PHE A 408 10.96 17.07 -12.66
C PHE A 408 11.99 18.21 -12.58
N GLN A 409 13.10 18.05 -13.30
CA GLN A 409 14.16 19.05 -13.39
C GLN A 409 14.03 19.80 -14.71
N CYS A 410 14.33 21.10 -14.68
CA CYS A 410 14.21 21.93 -15.86
C CYS A 410 15.50 21.90 -16.66
N THR A 411 15.41 21.71 -17.98
CA THR A 411 16.57 21.87 -18.87
C THR A 411 17.27 23.20 -18.64
N ALA A 412 18.59 23.22 -18.82
CA ALA A 412 19.45 24.40 -18.65
C ALA A 412 19.51 24.99 -17.22
N ASN A 413 18.96 24.31 -16.20
CA ASN A 413 19.18 24.64 -14.80
C ASN A 413 20.16 23.65 -14.14
N SER A 414 21.04 24.18 -13.30
CA SER A 414 21.97 23.36 -12.54
C SER A 414 21.29 22.78 -11.30
N HIS A 415 21.43 21.47 -11.13
CA HIS A 415 20.80 20.74 -10.03
C HIS A 415 21.83 19.93 -9.26
N ASN A 416 21.72 19.97 -7.92
CA ASN A 416 22.61 19.22 -7.05
C ASN A 416 22.10 17.79 -6.85
N TYR A 417 22.87 16.83 -7.33
CA TYR A 417 22.68 15.41 -7.09
C TYR A 417 23.48 15.00 -5.86
N SER A 418 22.88 14.23 -4.95
CA SER A 418 23.51 13.89 -3.68
C SER A 418 23.44 12.40 -3.40
N ILE A 419 24.53 11.83 -2.91
CA ILE A 419 24.57 10.49 -2.32
C ILE A 419 25.11 10.55 -0.90
N THR A 420 24.72 9.55 -0.10
CA THR A 420 25.34 9.29 1.19
C THR A 420 26.29 8.12 1.01
N VAL A 421 27.53 8.26 1.48
CA VAL A 421 28.52 7.19 1.51
C VAL A 421 28.66 6.74 2.95
N ASP A 422 28.38 5.46 3.21
CA ASP A 422 28.69 4.85 4.49
C ASP A 422 30.19 4.57 4.58
N MET A 423 30.82 5.07 5.64
CA MET A 423 32.24 4.91 5.93
C MET A 423 32.48 3.93 7.10
N SER A 424 31.46 3.13 7.46
CA SER A 424 31.59 2.07 8.45
C SER A 424 32.26 0.83 7.84
N GLY A 425 33.27 0.28 8.53
CA GLY A 425 33.99 -0.92 8.10
C GLY A 425 35.52 -0.78 8.11
N VAL A 426 36.20 -1.78 7.55
CA VAL A 426 37.67 -1.82 7.47
C VAL A 426 38.15 -0.77 6.47
N ALA A 427 39.07 0.11 6.89
CA ALA A 427 39.53 1.26 6.10
C ALA A 427 40.05 0.90 4.68
N SER A 428 40.65 -0.29 4.49
CA SER A 428 41.11 -0.76 3.18
C SER A 428 39.97 -1.12 2.21
N GLN A 429 38.75 -1.30 2.70
CA GLN A 429 37.56 -1.66 1.91
C GLN A 429 36.69 -0.45 1.58
N LEU A 430 36.99 0.72 2.14
CA LEU A 430 36.21 1.95 1.96
C LEU A 430 36.63 2.69 0.67
N PRO A 431 35.69 3.37 0.00
CA PRO A 431 36.03 4.22 -1.13
C PRO A 431 36.80 5.46 -0.67
N VAL A 432 37.76 5.91 -1.48
CA VAL A 432 38.49 7.17 -1.28
C VAL A 432 38.07 8.26 -2.27
N LYS A 433 37.36 7.89 -3.34
CA LYS A 433 36.80 8.81 -4.33
C LYS A 433 35.52 8.24 -4.95
N LEU A 434 34.71 9.12 -5.50
CA LEU A 434 33.49 8.82 -6.25
C LEU A 434 33.68 9.30 -7.69
N GLU A 435 33.34 8.47 -8.67
CA GLU A 435 33.21 8.88 -10.07
C GLU A 435 31.73 9.00 -10.41
N TRP A 436 31.32 10.17 -10.88
CA TRP A 436 29.95 10.49 -11.28
C TRP A 436 29.83 10.51 -12.80
N ASP A 437 28.91 9.71 -13.32
CA ASP A 437 28.49 9.71 -14.73
C ASP A 437 27.01 10.10 -14.77
N PHE A 438 26.66 11.19 -15.44
CA PHE A 438 25.29 11.71 -15.48
C PHE A 438 24.44 11.08 -16.58
N GLY A 439 25.00 10.20 -17.42
CA GLY A 439 24.25 9.43 -18.40
C GLY A 439 23.77 10.22 -19.62
N ASP A 440 24.19 11.48 -19.78
CA ASP A 440 23.90 12.35 -20.93
C ASP A 440 25.09 12.52 -21.89
N GLY A 441 26.16 11.73 -21.69
CA GLY A 441 27.39 11.78 -22.49
C GLY A 441 28.37 12.87 -22.08
N THR A 442 28.09 13.62 -21.02
CA THR A 442 29.04 14.59 -20.45
C THR A 442 30.23 13.89 -19.78
N THR A 443 31.32 14.62 -19.59
CA THR A 443 32.54 14.07 -18.98
C THR A 443 32.29 13.71 -17.52
N LYS A 444 32.73 12.52 -17.11
CA LYS A 444 32.59 12.05 -15.73
C LYS A 444 33.33 12.95 -14.74
N VAL A 445 32.75 13.14 -13.57
CA VAL A 445 33.31 13.98 -12.50
C VAL A 445 33.86 13.11 -11.38
N THR A 446 35.13 13.30 -11.03
CA THR A 446 35.73 12.62 -9.87
C THR A 446 35.67 13.52 -8.64
N GLN A 447 35.18 12.98 -7.53
CA GLN A 447 35.05 13.66 -6.24
C GLN A 447 35.80 12.89 -5.15
N PRO A 448 36.81 13.48 -4.48
CA PRO A 448 37.47 12.82 -3.37
C PRO A 448 36.54 12.72 -2.15
N ILE A 449 36.71 11.65 -1.36
CA ILE A 449 36.03 11.45 -0.08
C ILE A 449 36.85 12.11 1.02
N ALA A 450 36.22 12.99 1.79
CA ALA A 450 36.84 13.72 2.89
C ALA A 450 36.44 13.11 4.24
N ALA A 451 37.39 13.04 5.18
CA ALA A 451 37.15 12.55 6.53
C ALA A 451 36.04 13.37 7.22
N GLY A 452 35.10 12.68 7.88
CA GLY A 452 33.96 13.31 8.55
C GLY A 452 32.82 13.78 7.61
N THR A 453 32.95 13.60 6.30
CA THR A 453 31.89 13.91 5.31
C THR A 453 31.19 12.63 4.87
N THR A 454 29.88 12.55 5.11
CA THR A 454 29.05 11.40 4.72
C THR A 454 28.12 11.69 3.55
N ILE A 455 27.90 12.98 3.21
CA ILE A 455 27.03 13.40 2.10
C ILE A 455 27.87 14.10 1.04
N TYR A 456 27.83 13.57 -0.18
CA TYR A 456 28.55 14.11 -1.33
C TYR A 456 27.54 14.66 -2.32
N LYS A 457 27.78 15.89 -2.79
CA LYS A 457 26.93 16.59 -3.76
C LYS A 457 27.73 16.91 -5.02
N GLN A 458 27.08 16.77 -6.17
CA GLN A 458 27.58 17.25 -7.45
C GLN A 458 26.50 18.01 -8.23
N PRO A 459 26.77 19.26 -8.64
CA PRO A 459 25.89 19.98 -9.54
C PRO A 459 26.02 19.41 -10.96
N HIS A 460 24.91 19.30 -11.68
CA HIS A 460 24.91 18.99 -13.11
C HIS A 460 23.78 19.71 -13.84
N THR A 461 24.00 20.02 -15.12
CA THR A 461 23.04 20.74 -15.97
C THR A 461 22.80 19.93 -17.24
N TYR A 462 21.56 19.51 -17.46
CA TYR A 462 21.16 18.80 -18.68
C TYR A 462 20.70 19.79 -19.76
N THR A 463 21.20 19.64 -20.99
CA THR A 463 20.87 20.49 -22.13
C THR A 463 19.70 19.96 -22.97
N SER A 464 19.31 18.71 -22.76
CA SER A 464 18.25 18.05 -23.52
C SER A 464 17.26 17.37 -22.58
N THR A 465 16.00 17.33 -22.99
CA THR A 465 14.96 16.59 -22.26
C THR A 465 15.21 15.09 -22.37
N GLY A 466 14.80 14.35 -21.35
CA GLY A 466 14.98 12.91 -21.32
C GLY A 466 15.04 12.35 -19.91
N VAL A 467 14.99 11.02 -19.85
CA VAL A 467 15.25 10.27 -18.63
C VAL A 467 16.70 9.81 -18.64
N TYR A 468 17.48 10.30 -17.69
CA TYR A 468 18.90 9.97 -17.57
C TYR A 468 19.14 9.07 -16.35
N THR A 469 20.08 8.14 -16.50
CA THR A 469 20.56 7.31 -15.40
C THR A 469 21.92 7.83 -14.96
N ILE A 470 21.96 8.39 -13.76
CA ILE A 470 23.18 8.83 -13.09
C ILE A 470 23.80 7.60 -12.43
N THR A 471 25.03 7.28 -12.82
CA THR A 471 25.81 6.18 -12.26
C THR A 471 26.95 6.75 -11.42
N ILE A 472 26.94 6.43 -10.13
CA ILE A 472 28.03 6.76 -9.21
C ILE A 472 28.84 5.49 -8.95
N THR A 473 30.14 5.56 -9.21
CA THR A 473 31.08 4.46 -8.96
C THR A 473 32.00 4.83 -7.81
N PRO A 474 31.86 4.22 -6.62
CA PRO A 474 32.82 4.38 -5.54
C PRO A 474 34.10 3.62 -5.84
N ILE A 475 35.26 4.22 -5.59
CA ILE A 475 36.58 3.66 -5.93
C ILE A 475 37.47 3.66 -4.68
N LYS A 476 38.08 2.52 -4.38
CA LYS A 476 39.01 2.31 -3.26
C LYS A 476 40.39 2.92 -3.54
N ALA A 477 41.24 2.96 -2.51
CA ALA A 477 42.62 3.44 -2.61
C ALA A 477 43.48 2.64 -3.61
N ASP A 478 43.18 1.36 -3.80
CA ASP A 478 43.85 0.47 -4.77
C ASP A 478 43.27 0.57 -6.20
N ASN A 479 42.37 1.53 -6.45
CA ASN A 479 41.59 1.71 -7.68
C ASN A 479 40.57 0.59 -8.00
N THR A 480 40.30 -0.32 -7.08
CA THR A 480 39.19 -1.28 -7.24
C THR A 480 37.85 -0.55 -7.14
N THR A 481 36.94 -0.84 -8.08
CA THR A 481 35.59 -0.30 -8.08
C THR A 481 34.67 -1.08 -7.15
N LEU A 482 33.79 -0.38 -6.45
CA LEU A 482 32.70 -0.96 -5.66
C LEU A 482 31.41 -0.98 -6.47
N SER A 483 30.38 -1.64 -5.92
CA SER A 483 29.05 -1.71 -6.51
C SER A 483 28.56 -0.31 -6.90
N LYS A 484 28.16 -0.19 -8.17
CA LYS A 484 27.64 1.05 -8.74
C LYS A 484 26.30 1.41 -8.10
N ILE A 485 26.09 2.70 -7.89
CA ILE A 485 24.84 3.27 -7.41
C ILE A 485 24.18 3.95 -8.60
N ASN A 486 22.93 3.61 -8.90
CA ASN A 486 22.19 4.20 -10.00
C ASN A 486 21.03 5.05 -9.47
N MET A 487 20.87 6.24 -10.04
CA MET A 487 19.76 7.16 -9.77
C MET A 487 19.13 7.59 -11.10
N GLN A 488 17.81 7.60 -11.18
CA GLN A 488 17.11 8.15 -12.34
C GLN A 488 16.73 9.61 -12.12
N THR A 489 16.88 10.43 -13.17
CA THR A 489 16.38 11.80 -13.20
C THR A 489 15.59 12.03 -14.49
N ASN A 490 14.42 12.68 -14.37
CA ASN A 490 13.61 13.08 -15.51
C ASN A 490 13.78 14.59 -15.73
N VAL A 491 14.31 14.94 -16.89
CA VAL A 491 14.59 16.32 -17.31
C VAL A 491 13.56 16.71 -18.36
N THR A 492 12.82 17.78 -18.08
CA THR A 492 11.77 18.32 -18.95
C THR A 492 12.10 19.75 -19.34
N ASP A 493 11.57 20.20 -20.47
CA ASP A 493 11.61 21.61 -20.81
C ASP A 493 10.61 22.34 -19.90
N CYS A 494 11.07 23.38 -19.20
CA CYS A 494 10.25 24.22 -18.34
C CYS A 494 10.16 25.62 -18.94
N PRO A 495 9.49 25.79 -20.09
CA PRO A 495 9.32 27.12 -20.64
C PRO A 495 8.46 27.94 -19.67
N ILE A 496 9.04 29.01 -19.12
CA ILE A 496 8.24 30.03 -18.45
C ILE A 496 7.44 30.73 -19.54
N GLN A 497 6.14 30.43 -19.63
CA GLN A 497 5.25 31.22 -20.45
C GLN A 497 5.04 32.58 -19.79
N THR A 498 5.87 33.56 -20.16
CA THR A 498 5.61 34.95 -19.83
C THR A 498 4.51 35.47 -20.74
N ASN A 499 3.43 36.00 -20.17
CA ASN A 499 2.41 36.72 -20.93
C ASN A 499 3.09 37.86 -21.74
N PRO A 500 2.84 37.99 -23.06
CA PRO A 500 3.45 39.03 -23.89
C PRO A 500 3.29 40.45 -23.33
N ILE A 501 2.21 40.72 -22.61
CA ILE A 501 1.91 42.03 -21.99
C ILE A 501 2.89 42.37 -20.85
N VAL A 502 3.47 41.36 -20.18
CA VAL A 502 4.45 41.54 -19.10
C VAL A 502 5.85 41.86 -19.68
N ARG A 503 6.17 41.37 -20.89
CA ARG A 503 7.45 41.69 -21.57
C ARG A 503 7.56 43.16 -21.95
N THR A 504 6.48 43.80 -22.39
CA THR A 504 6.49 45.23 -22.76
C THR A 504 6.77 46.16 -21.58
N ASN A 505 6.41 45.77 -20.36
CA ASN A 505 6.67 46.58 -19.16
C ASN A 505 8.10 46.48 -18.64
N LEU A 506 8.85 45.42 -18.96
CA LEU A 506 10.25 45.24 -18.56
C LEU A 506 11.26 45.92 -19.49
N TYR A 507 10.88 46.21 -20.75
CA TYR A 507 11.73 47.00 -21.66
C TYR A 507 11.61 48.52 -21.44
N ASN A 508 10.56 48.99 -20.76
CA ASN A 508 10.35 50.41 -20.46
C ASN A 508 10.97 50.86 -19.11
N SER A 509 11.53 49.96 -18.30
CA SER A 509 12.12 50.28 -17.00
C SER A 509 13.64 50.48 -17.02
N LEU A 510 14.24 50.68 -18.20
CA LEU A 510 15.67 51.01 -18.37
C LEU A 510 15.91 52.37 -19.06
N GLN A 511 14.93 53.26 -19.02
CA GLN A 511 15.13 54.69 -19.31
C GLN A 511 14.35 55.56 -18.31
N GLN A 512 14.92 55.71 -17.11
CA GLN A 512 14.96 56.96 -16.34
C GLN A 512 16.02 56.87 -15.25
#